data_AF-A0A183K865-F1
#
_entry.id   AF-A0A183K865-F1
#
_cell.length_a   1.000
_cell.length_b   1.000
_cell.length_c   1.000
_cell.angle_alpha   90.00
_cell.angle_beta   90.00
_cell.angle_gamma   90.00
#
_symmetry.space_group_name_H-M   'P 1'
#
loop_
_entity.id
_entity.type
_entity.pdbx_description
1 polymer ?
#
loop_
_entity_poly.entity_id
_entity_poly.type
_entity_poly.pdbx_seq_one_letter_code
_entity_poly.pdbx_strand_id
1 'polypeptide(L)'
;MDWKKGHIKIPKKGDLSHCENYRGITLLSIPGKDFNRVLPKRMKDSVDAQLRDQQAGSNGARSYTDRIETIRIIVEQSAGWDSSMYINFIDYEKAFGSVDRRTLWELLRH
;
A
#
# COMPACT_ATOMS: atom_id res chain seq x y z
N MET A 1 15.38 4.90 -18.09
CA MET A 1 15.41 5.26 -16.66
C MET A 1 15.08 4.03 -15.83
N ASP A 2 15.97 3.63 -14.93
CA ASP A 2 15.72 2.50 -14.02
C ASP A 2 14.85 2.99 -12.84
N TRP A 3 13.55 2.66 -12.88
CA TRP A 3 12.57 3.05 -11.86
C TRP A 3 12.88 2.51 -10.45
N LYS A 4 13.78 1.51 -10.33
CA LYS A 4 14.25 1.01 -9.03
C LYS A 4 15.27 1.96 -8.38
N LYS A 5 15.80 2.94 -9.11
CA LYS A 5 16.77 3.91 -8.59
C LYS A 5 16.04 5.18 -8.13
N GLY A 6 15.94 5.33 -6.81
CA GLY A 6 15.60 6.60 -6.20
C GLY A 6 16.81 7.55 -6.22
N HIS A 7 16.60 8.79 -6.66
CA HIS A 7 17.67 9.79 -6.76
C HIS A 7 17.84 10.60 -5.47
N ILE A 8 16.79 10.70 -4.66
CA ILE A 8 16.81 11.37 -3.35
C ILE A 8 16.64 10.30 -2.27
N LYS A 9 17.47 10.34 -1.23
CA LYS A 9 17.41 9.41 -0.10
C LYS A 9 16.72 10.07 1.09
N ILE A 10 15.60 9.51 1.53
CA ILE A 10 14.89 9.92 2.74
C ILE A 10 15.23 8.95 3.87
N PRO A 11 15.70 9.42 5.05
CA PRO A 11 15.97 8.54 6.18
C PRO A 11 14.68 7.90 6.70
N LYS A 12 14.74 6.61 7.02
CA LYS A 12 13.74 5.85 7.77
C LYS A 12 14.19 5.71 9.24
N LYS A 13 13.30 5.16 10.07
CA LYS A 13 13.65 4.76 11.44
C LYS A 13 14.73 3.65 11.41
N GLY A 14 15.71 3.74 12.30
CA GLY A 14 16.83 2.80 12.39
C GLY A 14 18.19 3.51 12.44
N ASP A 15 19.28 2.75 12.43
CA ASP A 15 20.63 3.31 12.36
C ASP A 15 20.94 3.82 10.93
N LEU A 16 21.24 5.11 10.81
CA LEU A 16 21.50 5.79 9.55
C LEU A 16 22.88 5.45 8.94
N SER A 17 23.74 4.71 9.66
CA SER A 17 24.96 4.15 9.08
C SER A 17 24.65 3.08 8.00
N HIS A 18 23.49 2.42 8.09
CA HIS A 18 23.07 1.37 7.17
C HIS A 18 22.26 1.91 5.99
N CYS A 19 22.68 1.59 4.76
CA CYS A 19 22.03 2.07 3.53
C CYS A 19 20.56 1.62 3.36
N GLU A 20 20.17 0.49 3.96
CA GLU A 20 18.80 -0.04 3.93
C GLU A 20 17.78 0.79 4.70
N ASN A 21 18.26 1.59 5.67
CA ASN A 21 17.46 2.53 6.43
C ASN A 21 17.19 3.84 5.66
N TYR A 22 17.50 3.87 4.36
CA TYR A 22 17.08 4.94 3.47
C TYR A 22 15.98 4.48 2.50
N ARG A 23 15.00 5.35 2.27
CA ARG A 23 14.01 5.22 1.20
C ARG A 23 14.44 6.08 0.03
N GLY A 24 14.72 5.45 -1.12
CA GLY A 24 14.87 6.16 -2.37
C GLY A 24 13.52 6.73 -2.83
N ILE A 25 13.48 8.01 -3.19
CA ILE A 25 12.36 8.61 -3.93
C ILE A 25 12.87 9.16 -5.27
N THR A 26 11.97 9.14 -6.25
CA THR A 26 12.22 9.73 -7.57
C THR A 26 11.23 10.86 -7.78
N LEU A 27 11.74 12.04 -8.15
CA LEU A 27 10.89 13.16 -8.51
C LEU A 27 10.47 13.02 -9.96
N LEU A 28 9.17 13.14 -10.21
CA LEU A 28 8.62 13.24 -11.55
C LEU A 28 8.82 14.66 -12.09
N SER A 29 8.99 14.77 -13.40
CA SER A 29 8.89 16.04 -14.12
C SER A 29 7.50 16.67 -13.91
N ILE A 30 7.38 17.97 -14.15
CA ILE A 30 6.09 18.69 -14.08
C ILE A 30 4.98 17.96 -14.88
N PRO A 31 5.16 17.66 -16.19
CA PRO A 31 4.15 16.93 -16.94
C PRO A 31 3.90 15.51 -16.41
N GLY A 32 4.92 14.85 -15.84
CA GLY A 32 4.76 13.55 -15.19
C GLY A 32 3.88 13.60 -13.95
N LYS A 33 3.97 14.68 -13.15
CA LYS A 33 3.08 14.90 -11.99
C LYS A 33 1.65 15.14 -12.43
N ASP A 34 1.45 15.95 -13.49
CA ASP A 34 0.11 16.21 -14.04
C ASP A 34 -0.53 14.94 -14.56
N PHE A 35 0.23 14.13 -15.31
CA PHE A 35 -0.24 12.84 -15.79
C PHE A 35 -0.61 11.90 -14.64
N ASN A 36 0.24 11.82 -13.61
CA ASN A 36 -0.01 10.99 -12.42
C ASN A 36 -1.21 11.46 -11.59
N ARG A 37 -1.66 12.71 -11.73
CA ARG A 37 -2.88 13.21 -11.08
C ARG A 37 -4.15 12.81 -11.83
N VAL A 38 -4.08 12.67 -13.15
CA VAL A 38 -5.22 12.35 -14.01
C VAL A 38 -5.43 10.83 -14.11
N LEU A 39 -4.34 10.06 -14.23
CA LEU A 39 -4.42 8.62 -14.48
C LEU A 39 -5.22 7.85 -13.42
N PRO A 40 -4.97 7.99 -12.10
CA PRO A 40 -5.74 7.26 -11.08
C PRO A 40 -7.22 7.63 -11.08
N LYS A 41 -7.55 8.89 -11.39
CA LYS A 41 -8.96 9.34 -11.45
C LYS A 41 -9.74 8.63 -12.54
N ARG A 42 -9.10 8.35 -13.69
CA ARG A 42 -9.74 7.66 -14.81
C ARG A 42 -9.92 6.16 -14.55
N MET A 43 -9.02 5.57 -13.78
CA MET A 43 -9.04 4.13 -13.50
C MET A 43 -9.83 3.77 -12.24
N LYS A 44 -10.16 4.76 -11.41
CA LYS A 44 -10.75 4.59 -10.08
C LYS A 44 -11.94 3.63 -10.09
N ASP A 45 -12.95 3.88 -10.92
CA ASP A 45 -14.19 3.10 -10.88
C ASP A 45 -13.96 1.63 -11.29
N SER A 46 -13.09 1.38 -12.28
CA SER A 46 -12.73 0.02 -12.71
C SER A 46 -11.93 -0.73 -11.64
N VAL A 47 -11.00 -0.04 -10.98
CA VAL A 47 -10.22 -0.62 -9.88
C VAL A 47 -11.12 -0.89 -8.68
N ASP A 48 -11.90 0.10 -8.25
CA ASP A 48 -12.79 0.00 -7.09
C ASP A 48 -13.81 -1.14 -7.25
N ALA A 49 -14.31 -1.40 -8.47
CA ALA A 49 -15.20 -2.52 -8.75
C ALA A 49 -14.55 -3.90 -8.57
N GLN A 50 -13.21 -4.00 -8.66
CA GLN A 50 -12.45 -5.24 -8.49
C GLN A 50 -11.88 -5.40 -7.08
N LEU A 51 -11.84 -4.32 -6.28
CA LEU A 51 -11.28 -4.34 -4.94
C LEU A 51 -12.20 -5.08 -3.96
N ARG A 52 -11.58 -5.95 -3.15
CA ARG A 52 -12.31 -6.61 -2.07
C ARG A 52 -12.76 -5.59 -1.03
N ASP A 53 -13.93 -5.82 -0.45
CA ASP A 53 -14.42 -5.02 0.67
C ASP A 53 -13.42 -4.92 1.82
N GLN A 54 -12.61 -5.95 2.07
CA GLN A 54 -11.64 -5.91 3.16
C GLN A 54 -10.40 -5.04 2.87
N GLN A 55 -10.16 -4.66 1.61
CA GLN A 55 -9.04 -3.82 1.23
C GLN A 55 -9.34 -2.34 1.53
N ALA A 56 -8.66 -1.80 2.54
CA ALA A 56 -8.82 -0.39 2.97
C ALA A 56 -7.72 0.54 2.43
N GLY A 57 -6.54 0.01 2.13
CA GLY A 57 -5.44 0.79 1.57
C GLY A 57 -5.81 1.32 0.18
N SER A 58 -5.83 2.64 0.03
CA SER A 58 -6.15 3.40 -1.20
C SER A 58 -7.63 3.69 -1.49
N ASN A 59 -8.56 3.14 -0.70
CA ASN A 59 -9.99 3.41 -0.88
C ASN A 59 -10.43 4.53 0.06
N GLY A 60 -10.74 5.71 -0.50
CA GLY A 60 -11.13 6.90 0.27
C GLY A 60 -12.44 6.79 1.05
N ALA A 61 -13.13 5.64 0.99
CA ALA A 61 -14.40 5.40 1.66
C ALA A 61 -14.27 4.73 3.05
N ARG A 62 -13.09 4.25 3.46
CA ARG A 62 -12.92 3.53 4.74
C ARG A 62 -11.72 4.06 5.51
N SER A 63 -11.94 4.50 6.75
CA SER A 63 -10.87 5.03 7.60
C SER A 63 -9.99 3.90 8.15
N TYR A 64 -8.72 4.19 8.39
CA TYR A 64 -7.83 3.31 9.17
C TYR A 64 -8.39 3.07 10.57
N THR A 65 -9.06 4.06 11.15
CA THR A 65 -9.70 3.97 12.47
C THR A 65 -10.78 2.89 12.49
N ASP A 66 -11.64 2.84 11.46
CA ASP A 66 -12.74 1.86 11.39
C ASP A 66 -12.21 0.42 11.39
N ARG A 67 -11.04 0.20 10.77
CA ARG A 67 -10.39 -1.13 10.73
C ARG A 67 -9.76 -1.52 12.05
N ILE A 68 -9.10 -0.57 12.72
CA ILE A 68 -8.57 -0.80 14.07
C ILE A 68 -9.72 -1.15 15.02
N GLU A 69 -10.83 -0.41 14.93
CA GLU A 69 -12.02 -0.69 15.74
C GLU A 69 -12.64 -2.05 15.40
N THR A 70 -12.72 -2.40 14.12
CA THR A 70 -13.21 -3.72 13.69
C THR A 70 -12.38 -4.86 14.28
N ILE A 71 -11.04 -4.75 14.23
CA ILE A 71 -10.14 -5.76 14.82
C ILE A 71 -10.34 -5.81 16.34
N ARG A 72 -10.45 -4.66 16.99
CA ARG A 72 -10.72 -4.57 18.44
C ARG A 72 -12.01 -5.27 18.83
N ILE A 73 -13.11 -5.02 18.12
CA ILE A 73 -14.41 -5.66 18.35
C ILE A 73 -14.29 -7.18 18.22
N ILE A 74 -13.60 -7.68 17.18
CA ILE A 74 -13.40 -9.12 16.97
C ILE A 74 -12.62 -9.74 18.15
N VAL A 75 -11.55 -9.08 18.62
CA VAL A 75 -10.76 -9.52 19.78
C VAL A 75 -11.60 -9.57 21.06
N GLU A 76 -12.36 -8.51 21.33
CA GLU A 76 -13.20 -8.42 22.52
C GLU A 76 -14.31 -9.48 22.51
N GLN A 77 -14.90 -9.76 21.34
CA GLN A 77 -15.88 -10.84 21.18
C GLN A 77 -15.24 -12.21 21.41
N SER A 78 -14.09 -12.52 20.81
CA SER A 78 -13.45 -13.82 21.06
C SER A 78 -13.14 -14.05 22.54
N ALA A 79 -12.69 -13.01 23.25
CA ALA A 79 -12.47 -13.07 24.70
C ALA A 79 -13.77 -13.27 25.50
N GLY A 80 -14.86 -12.59 25.11
CA GLY A 80 -16.15 -12.71 25.78
C GLY A 80 -16.82 -14.09 25.62
N TRP A 81 -16.49 -14.81 24.55
CA TRP A 81 -17.03 -16.15 24.25
C TRP A 81 -16.08 -17.30 24.63
N ASP A 82 -14.96 -17.00 25.30
CA ASP A 82 -13.88 -17.95 25.62
C ASP A 82 -13.41 -18.77 24.40
N SER A 83 -13.39 -18.11 23.23
CA SER A 83 -13.03 -18.73 21.97
C SER A 83 -11.56 -18.46 21.65
N SER A 84 -10.83 -19.52 21.28
CA SER A 84 -9.45 -19.38 20.84
C SER A 84 -9.36 -18.63 19.51
N MET A 85 -8.57 -17.55 19.46
CA MET A 85 -8.33 -16.79 18.24
C MET A 85 -6.83 -16.55 18.02
N TYR A 86 -6.42 -16.55 16.75
CA TYR A 86 -5.07 -16.23 16.31
C TYR A 86 -5.11 -15.09 15.27
N ILE A 87 -4.21 -14.12 15.41
CA ILE A 87 -4.09 -12.98 14.48
C ILE A 87 -2.67 -12.96 13.92
N ASN A 88 -2.56 -12.89 12.59
CA ASN A 88 -1.28 -12.79 11.89
C ASN A 88 -1.16 -11.43 11.20
N PHE A 89 -0.08 -10.71 11.49
CA PHE A 89 0.27 -9.47 10.81
C PHE A 89 1.26 -9.76 9.68
N ILE A 90 0.89 -9.42 8.45
CA ILE A 90 1.72 -9.64 7.26
C ILE A 90 2.09 -8.27 6.69
N ASP A 91 3.39 -8.03 6.50
CA ASP A 91 3.92 -6.84 5.85
C ASP A 91 4.81 -7.23 4.66
N TYR A 92 4.77 -6.43 3.59
CA TYR A 92 5.56 -6.67 2.39
C TYR A 92 6.81 -5.81 2.37
N GLU A 93 7.99 -6.46 2.39
CA GLU A 93 9.25 -5.75 2.23
C GLU A 93 9.30 -5.05 0.86
N LYS A 94 9.51 -3.72 0.87
CA LYS A 94 9.65 -2.90 -0.35
C LYS A 94 8.48 -3.09 -1.35
N ALA A 95 7.24 -3.17 -0.87
CA ALA A 95 6.03 -3.45 -1.67
C ALA A 95 5.96 -2.76 -3.05
N PHE A 96 6.31 -1.47 -3.14
CA PHE A 96 6.30 -0.75 -4.43
C PHE A 96 7.49 -1.06 -5.33
N GLY A 97 8.65 -1.44 -4.76
CA GLY A 97 9.87 -1.77 -5.50
C GLY A 97 9.94 -3.24 -5.95
N SER A 98 9.11 -4.10 -5.37
CA SER A 98 9.06 -5.54 -5.65
C SER A 98 8.00 -5.94 -6.68
N VAL A 99 7.16 -5.02 -7.16
CA VAL A 99 6.11 -5.31 -8.15
C VAL A 99 6.72 -5.83 -9.47
N ASP A 100 6.26 -7.00 -9.94
CA ASP A 100 6.59 -7.49 -11.27
C ASP A 100 5.85 -6.69 -12.34
N ARG A 101 6.60 -6.13 -13.28
CA ARG A 101 6.05 -5.24 -14.31
C ARG A 101 5.28 -5.99 -15.38
N ARG A 102 5.67 -7.21 -15.72
CA ARG A 102 4.96 -7.99 -16.75
C ARG A 102 3.58 -8.36 -16.24
N THR A 103 3.52 -8.88 -15.02
CA THR A 103 2.27 -9.19 -14.33
C THR A 103 1.41 -7.94 -14.15
N LEU A 104 1.98 -6.80 -13.75
CA LEU A 104 1.21 -5.55 -13.63
C LEU A 104 0.57 -5.13 -14.96
N TRP A 105 1.31 -5.17 -16.08
CA TRP A 105 0.78 -4.82 -17.39
C TRP A 105 -0.26 -5.82 -17.92
N GLU A 106 -0.17 -7.09 -17.53
CA GLU A 106 -1.19 -8.10 -17.83
C GLU A 106 -2.48 -7.82 -17.06
N LEU A 107 -2.38 -7.49 -15.77
CA LEU A 107 -3.52 -7.13 -14.93
C LEU A 107 -4.24 -5.87 -15.39
N LEU A 108 -3.51 -4.89 -15.95
CA LEU A 108 -4.06 -3.63 -16.43
C LEU A 108 -4.61 -3.65 -17.87
N ARG A 109 -4.51 -4.79 -18.58
CA ARG A 109 -4.92 -4.90 -20.00
C ARG A 109 -6.43 -5.06 -20.17
N HIS A 110 -7.14 -5.33 -19.08
CA HIS A 110 -8.58 -5.58 -19.03
C HIS A 110 -9.25 -4.57 -18.10
#